data_AF-A0A1R2AMY7-F1
#
_entry.id   AF-A0A1R2AMY7-F1
#
_cell.length_a   1.000
_cell.length_b   1.000
_cell.length_c   1.000
_cell.angle_alpha   90.00
_cell.angle_beta   90.00
_cell.angle_gamma   90.00
#
_symmetry.space_group_name_H-M   'P 1'
#
loop_
_entity.id
_entity.type
_entity.pdbx_description
1 polymer ?
#
loop_
_entity_poly.entity_id
_entity_poly.type
_entity_poly.pdbx_seq_one_letter_code
_entity_poly.pdbx_strand_id
1 'polypeptide(L)'
;MNITKELLKAKEVIKQCNFLMITAGAGMSVDSGLPDFKGSHSFWEAYPPMKKLALTLPEVSNPLWFHRDPTFAWGFFGHRYHLYKNAIPHEGYNILKKWVKDKKYFVYTSNIDGLFLKTGFPENKVAEFHGTIHYLQCLETYKCSLDIWPMDQPIEYDPVTFRAIEPLPKCKNCGGLARPNINMFGDIGWVSDRSSEQIKNLENTVNESKWKMAVLEIGAGEALYTVRPYCQRLVNREKATLIRINPDKPLMIKDEAIEIHMKALDALKAIDSIMNT
;
A
#
# COMPACT_ATOMS: atom_id res chain seq x y z
N MET A 1 0.00 25.69 14.61
CA MET A 1 -0.10 25.21 13.21
C MET A 1 -0.84 26.27 12.41
N ASN A 2 -0.34 26.67 11.24
CA ASN A 2 -1.01 27.70 10.43
C ASN A 2 -2.12 27.05 9.60
N ILE A 3 -3.38 27.42 9.84
CA ILE A 3 -4.52 26.86 9.11
C ILE A 3 -4.55 27.49 7.72
N THR A 4 -4.34 26.68 6.68
CA THR A 4 -4.34 27.15 5.29
C THR A 4 -5.73 27.06 4.66
N LYS A 5 -5.92 27.74 3.53
CA LYS A 5 -7.15 27.67 2.73
C LYS A 5 -7.42 26.25 2.24
N GLU A 6 -6.37 25.51 1.90
CA GLU A 6 -6.42 24.13 1.42
C GLU A 6 -6.89 23.18 2.52
N LEU A 7 -6.39 23.34 3.76
CA LEU A 7 -6.86 22.57 4.92
C LEU A 7 -8.35 22.82 5.21
N LEU A 8 -8.80 24.07 5.13
CA LEU A 8 -10.22 24.42 5.29
C LEU A 8 -11.09 23.83 4.17
N LYS A 9 -10.64 23.88 2.91
CA LYS A 9 -11.37 23.24 1.80
C LYS A 9 -11.46 21.73 1.96
N ALA A 10 -10.34 21.07 2.30
CA ALA A 10 -10.31 19.63 2.53
C ALA A 10 -11.25 19.24 3.67
N LYS A 11 -11.26 20.01 4.76
CA LYS A 11 -12.21 19.85 5.86
C LYS A 11 -13.65 19.85 5.37
N GLU A 12 -14.06 20.88 4.65
CA GLU A 12 -15.44 21.02 4.17
C GLU A 12 -15.86 19.87 3.24
N VAL A 13 -14.98 19.47 2.32
CA VAL A 13 -15.22 18.35 1.41
C VAL A 13 -15.40 17.04 2.19
N ILE A 14 -14.53 16.76 3.16
CA ILE A 14 -14.61 15.54 3.99
C ILE A 14 -15.89 15.56 4.84
N LYS A 15 -16.25 16.69 5.47
CA LYS A 15 -17.48 16.79 6.27
C LYS A 15 -18.72 16.52 5.43
N GLN A 16 -18.81 17.14 4.25
CA GLN A 16 -20.00 17.10 3.42
C GLN A 16 -20.14 15.85 2.54
N CYS A 17 -19.08 15.08 2.31
CA CYS A 17 -19.18 13.84 1.53
C CYS A 17 -19.96 12.75 2.30
N ASN A 18 -20.65 11.88 1.57
CA ASN A 18 -21.26 10.67 2.14
C ASN A 18 -20.51 9.39 1.75
N PHE A 19 -19.56 9.49 0.82
CA PHE A 19 -18.56 8.48 0.52
C PHE A 19 -17.17 9.09 0.60
N LEU A 20 -16.31 8.57 1.47
CA LEU A 20 -14.88 8.89 1.52
C LEU A 20 -14.05 7.74 0.93
N MET A 21 -13.50 7.93 -0.27
CA MET A 21 -12.55 7.01 -0.88
C MET A 21 -11.15 7.32 -0.38
N ILE A 22 -10.58 6.43 0.43
CA ILE A 22 -9.21 6.58 0.94
C ILE A 22 -8.29 5.87 -0.04
N THR A 23 -7.32 6.58 -0.60
CA THR A 23 -6.28 5.96 -1.44
C THR A 23 -4.90 6.26 -0.88
N ALA A 24 -4.02 5.26 -0.87
CA ALA A 24 -2.74 5.37 -0.18
C ALA A 24 -1.59 4.67 -0.89
N GLY A 25 -0.48 5.39 -1.02
CA GLY A 25 0.83 4.86 -1.39
C GLY A 25 1.80 4.79 -0.20
N ALA A 26 3.06 4.51 -0.48
CA ALA A 26 4.06 4.22 0.55
C ALA A 26 4.27 5.40 1.52
N GLY A 27 4.05 6.63 1.05
CA GLY A 27 4.12 7.83 1.88
C GLY A 27 3.14 7.86 3.06
N MET A 28 2.04 7.09 3.01
CA MET A 28 1.13 6.92 4.16
C MET A 28 1.80 6.14 5.29
N SER A 29 2.75 5.26 5.02
CA SER A 29 3.38 4.42 6.05
C SER A 29 4.71 4.99 6.58
N VAL A 30 5.21 6.10 6.03
CA VAL A 30 6.50 6.71 6.41
C VAL A 30 6.54 7.09 7.88
N ASP A 31 5.48 7.71 8.37
CA ASP A 31 5.39 8.12 9.77
C ASP A 31 5.24 6.92 10.74
N SER A 32 5.07 5.68 10.21
CA SER A 32 5.15 4.42 10.96
C SER A 32 6.56 3.78 10.92
N GLY A 33 7.56 4.48 10.39
CA GLY A 33 8.94 4.00 10.25
C GLY A 33 9.21 3.15 9.02
N LEU A 34 8.29 3.09 8.05
CA LEU A 34 8.48 2.35 6.80
C LEU A 34 9.10 3.26 5.71
N PRO A 35 9.94 2.72 4.81
CA PRO A 35 10.50 3.51 3.70
C PRO A 35 9.45 3.78 2.60
N ASP A 36 9.52 4.94 1.94
CA ASP A 36 8.63 5.32 0.82
C ASP A 36 9.14 4.95 -0.57
N PHE A 37 10.37 4.42 -0.66
CA PHE A 37 10.99 3.90 -1.89
C PHE A 37 10.99 4.89 -3.08
N LYS A 38 11.05 6.19 -2.80
CA LYS A 38 11.15 7.24 -3.83
C LYS A 38 12.52 7.17 -4.52
N GLY A 39 12.63 6.33 -5.54
CA GLY A 39 13.84 6.13 -6.34
C GLY A 39 14.91 5.27 -5.68
N SER A 40 15.98 5.01 -6.43
CA SER A 40 17.04 4.08 -6.02
C SER A 40 17.82 4.53 -4.78
N HIS A 41 17.94 5.85 -4.55
CA HIS A 41 18.70 6.37 -3.42
C HIS A 41 18.03 6.05 -2.07
N SER A 42 16.75 6.42 -1.90
CA SER A 42 15.98 6.12 -0.69
C SER A 42 15.84 4.61 -0.46
N PHE A 43 15.71 3.83 -1.54
CA PHE A 43 15.75 2.37 -1.47
C PHE A 43 17.08 1.85 -0.92
N TRP A 44 18.22 2.34 -1.43
CA TRP A 44 19.54 1.90 -0.98
C TRP A 44 19.88 2.30 0.45
N GLU A 45 19.36 3.43 0.95
CA GLU A 45 19.49 3.81 2.36
C GLU A 45 18.73 2.85 3.27
N ALA A 46 17.51 2.47 2.89
CA ALA A 46 16.72 1.50 3.63
C ALA A 46 17.24 0.05 3.47
N TYR A 47 17.96 -0.25 2.39
CA TYR A 47 18.47 -1.59 2.06
C TYR A 47 19.96 -1.55 1.67
N PRO A 48 20.89 -1.30 2.62
CA PRO A 48 22.31 -1.16 2.32
C PRO A 48 22.94 -2.34 1.55
N PRO A 49 22.53 -3.61 1.77
CA PRO A 49 23.04 -4.73 0.95
C PRO A 49 22.68 -4.61 -0.53
N MET A 50 21.53 -4.02 -0.87
CA MET A 50 21.13 -3.79 -2.27
C MET A 50 21.99 -2.73 -2.95
N LYS A 51 22.44 -1.72 -2.19
CA LYS A 51 23.39 -0.71 -2.66
C LYS A 51 24.71 -1.34 -3.11
N LYS A 52 25.23 -2.31 -2.34
CA LYS A 52 26.47 -3.02 -2.67
C LYS A 52 26.34 -3.83 -3.97
N LEU A 53 25.14 -4.36 -4.24
CA LEU A 53 24.82 -5.11 -5.45
C LEU A 53 24.37 -4.22 -6.62
N ALA A 54 24.28 -2.90 -6.41
CA ALA A 54 23.71 -1.93 -7.35
C ALA A 54 22.31 -2.29 -7.87
N LEU A 55 21.52 -3.02 -7.07
CA LEU A 55 20.16 -3.45 -7.44
C LEU A 55 19.13 -2.41 -7.04
N THR A 56 18.22 -2.08 -7.95
CA THR A 56 17.05 -1.22 -7.71
C THR A 56 15.85 -2.02 -7.17
N LEU A 57 14.82 -1.31 -6.69
CA LEU A 57 13.60 -1.96 -6.19
C LEU A 57 12.95 -2.89 -7.24
N PRO A 58 12.77 -2.49 -8.52
CA PRO A 58 12.24 -3.37 -9.55
C PRO A 58 13.09 -4.62 -9.80
N GLU A 59 14.42 -4.49 -9.73
CA GLU A 59 15.33 -5.60 -9.99
C GLU A 59 15.32 -6.63 -8.87
N VAL A 60 15.25 -6.21 -7.60
CA VAL A 60 15.15 -7.15 -6.47
C VAL A 60 13.73 -7.70 -6.28
N SER A 61 12.70 -6.89 -6.54
CA SER A 61 11.29 -7.27 -6.38
C SER A 61 10.77 -7.96 -7.65
N ASN A 62 11.49 -8.99 -8.10
CA ASN A 62 11.23 -9.74 -9.32
C ASN A 62 11.14 -11.24 -8.99
N PRO A 63 10.13 -11.98 -9.50
CA PRO A 63 9.94 -13.37 -9.15
C PRO A 63 11.07 -14.30 -9.62
N LEU A 64 11.86 -13.92 -10.62
CA LEU A 64 13.01 -14.71 -11.11
C LEU A 64 14.02 -15.03 -10.01
N TRP A 65 14.13 -14.20 -8.97
CA TRP A 65 15.00 -14.48 -7.84
C TRP A 65 14.60 -15.72 -7.07
N PHE A 66 13.32 -16.06 -6.97
CA PHE A 66 12.88 -17.30 -6.31
C PHE A 66 13.28 -18.56 -7.07
N HIS A 67 13.55 -18.47 -8.37
CA HIS A 67 14.09 -19.58 -9.15
C HIS A 67 15.61 -19.60 -9.18
N ARG A 68 16.25 -18.42 -9.26
CA ARG A 68 17.71 -18.28 -9.40
C ARG A 68 18.45 -18.39 -8.07
N ASP A 69 17.97 -17.70 -7.05
CA ASP A 69 18.56 -17.66 -5.72
C ASP A 69 17.46 -17.49 -4.65
N PRO A 70 16.77 -18.60 -4.30
CA PRO A 70 15.70 -18.62 -3.31
C PRO A 70 16.08 -17.96 -1.98
N THR A 71 17.30 -18.20 -1.51
CA THR A 71 17.77 -17.68 -0.22
C THR A 71 17.94 -16.16 -0.26
N PHE A 72 18.42 -15.58 -1.36
CA PHE A 72 18.48 -14.13 -1.53
C PHE A 72 17.07 -13.52 -1.62
N ALA A 73 16.19 -14.12 -2.41
CA ALA A 73 14.80 -13.67 -2.54
C ALA A 73 14.11 -13.64 -1.17
N TRP A 74 14.20 -14.74 -0.42
CA TRP A 74 13.62 -14.84 0.90
C TRP A 74 14.32 -14.01 1.96
N GLY A 75 15.62 -13.73 1.86
CA GLY A 75 16.26 -12.79 2.79
C GLY A 75 15.75 -11.36 2.60
N PHE A 76 15.57 -10.92 1.34
CA PHE A 76 14.97 -9.63 1.04
C PHE A 76 13.50 -9.53 1.50
N PHE A 77 12.65 -10.49 1.11
CA PHE A 77 11.23 -10.48 1.51
C PHE A 77 11.03 -10.80 2.99
N GLY A 78 11.91 -11.60 3.59
CA GLY A 78 11.94 -11.88 5.02
C GLY A 78 12.20 -10.62 5.83
N HIS A 79 13.23 -9.85 5.48
CA HIS A 79 13.47 -8.53 6.07
C HIS A 79 12.23 -7.63 6.01
N ARG A 80 11.60 -7.52 4.83
CA ARG A 80 10.38 -6.72 4.64
C ARG A 80 9.21 -7.21 5.47
N TYR A 81 9.00 -8.52 5.53
CA TYR A 81 7.94 -9.13 6.33
C TYR A 81 8.11 -8.76 7.81
N HIS A 82 9.33 -8.89 8.36
CA HIS A 82 9.62 -8.49 9.74
C HIS A 82 9.39 -7.00 9.97
N LEU A 83 9.87 -6.15 9.07
CA LEU A 83 9.69 -4.71 9.16
C LEU A 83 8.19 -4.34 9.18
N TYR A 84 7.39 -4.90 8.27
CA TYR A 84 5.96 -4.58 8.14
C TYR A 84 5.12 -5.19 9.27
N LYS A 85 5.43 -6.42 9.67
CA LYS A 85 4.78 -7.10 10.81
C LYS A 85 4.98 -6.32 12.10
N ASN A 86 6.18 -5.78 12.33
CA ASN A 86 6.53 -5.07 13.57
C ASN A 86 6.15 -3.58 13.56
N ALA A 87 5.97 -2.96 12.38
CA ALA A 87 5.59 -1.55 12.30
C ALA A 87 4.25 -1.25 13.00
N ILE A 88 4.22 -0.17 13.77
CA ILE A 88 3.02 0.28 14.49
C ILE A 88 2.35 1.35 13.62
N PRO A 89 1.08 1.19 13.20
CA PRO A 89 0.38 2.22 12.44
C PRO A 89 0.38 3.54 13.22
N HIS A 90 0.89 4.61 12.61
CA HIS A 90 0.84 5.93 13.23
C HIS A 90 -0.62 6.42 13.39
N GLU A 91 -0.83 7.43 14.23
CA GLU A 91 -2.16 7.94 14.63
C GLU A 91 -3.06 8.35 13.45
N GLY A 92 -2.49 8.69 12.29
CA GLY A 92 -3.23 9.06 11.09
C GLY A 92 -4.16 7.96 10.59
N TYR A 93 -3.79 6.69 10.74
CA TYR A 93 -4.68 5.57 10.42
C TYR A 93 -5.95 5.56 11.31
N ASN A 94 -5.80 5.89 12.60
CA ASN A 94 -6.93 6.00 13.52
C ASN A 94 -7.80 7.23 13.24
N ILE A 95 -7.19 8.34 12.81
CA ILE A 95 -7.92 9.53 12.34
C ILE A 95 -8.79 9.16 11.13
N LEU A 96 -8.26 8.41 10.16
CA LEU A 96 -9.05 7.93 9.01
C LEU A 96 -10.22 7.05 9.46
N LYS A 97 -10.01 6.10 10.40
CA LYS A 97 -11.12 5.29 10.97
C LYS A 97 -12.20 6.16 11.61
N LYS A 98 -11.80 7.21 12.33
CA LYS A 98 -12.73 8.18 12.92
C LYS A 98 -13.56 8.88 11.84
N TRP A 99 -12.95 9.35 10.76
CA TRP A 99 -13.65 10.09 9.70
C TRP A 99 -14.66 9.26 8.93
N VAL A 100 -14.43 7.95 8.80
CA VAL A 100 -15.31 7.06 8.03
C VAL A 100 -16.43 6.42 8.87
N LYS A 101 -16.46 6.63 10.19
CA LYS A 101 -17.39 5.95 11.10
C LYS A 101 -18.86 6.05 10.66
N ASP A 102 -19.27 7.22 10.18
CA ASP A 102 -20.65 7.53 9.79
C ASP A 102 -20.79 7.75 8.26
N LYS A 103 -19.85 7.22 7.47
CA LYS A 103 -19.81 7.40 6.01
C LYS A 103 -19.68 6.07 5.30
N LYS A 104 -20.09 6.01 4.04
CA LYS A 104 -19.59 4.96 3.14
C LYS A 104 -18.11 5.22 2.89
N TYR A 105 -17.33 4.15 2.80
CA TYR A 105 -15.92 4.26 2.51
C TYR A 105 -15.40 2.97 1.88
N PHE A 106 -14.23 3.11 1.28
CA PHE A 106 -13.36 2.01 0.91
C PHE A 106 -11.91 2.52 0.96
N VAL A 107 -10.97 1.61 1.20
CA VAL A 107 -9.53 1.89 1.12
C VAL A 107 -8.97 1.20 -0.11
N TYR A 108 -8.27 1.93 -0.97
CA TYR A 108 -7.49 1.40 -2.07
C TYR A 108 -6.01 1.70 -1.84
N THR A 109 -5.16 0.70 -1.72
CA THR A 109 -3.74 0.93 -1.44
C THR A 109 -2.83 0.13 -2.35
N SER A 110 -1.73 0.77 -2.76
CA SER A 110 -0.60 0.09 -3.40
C SER A 110 0.40 -0.48 -2.38
N ASN A 111 0.19 -0.23 -1.08
CA ASN A 111 1.06 -0.76 -0.04
C ASN A 111 0.77 -2.24 0.16
N ILE A 112 1.83 -2.99 0.46
CA ILE A 112 1.80 -4.42 0.73
C ILE A 112 2.04 -4.72 2.22
N ASP A 113 2.00 -3.69 3.07
CA ASP A 113 2.41 -3.71 4.48
C ASP A 113 1.31 -4.16 5.45
N GLY A 114 0.04 -4.13 5.03
CA GLY A 114 -1.11 -4.51 5.84
C GLY A 114 -1.48 -3.53 6.97
N LEU A 115 -0.94 -2.31 7.02
CA LEU A 115 -1.16 -1.40 8.16
C LEU A 115 -2.62 -0.93 8.30
N PHE A 116 -3.39 -0.84 7.20
CA PHE A 116 -4.83 -0.59 7.27
C PHE A 116 -5.56 -1.71 8.03
N LEU A 117 -5.30 -2.97 7.68
CA LEU A 117 -5.90 -4.12 8.37
C LEU A 117 -5.43 -4.19 9.83
N LYS A 118 -4.15 -3.90 10.10
CA LYS A 118 -3.59 -3.85 11.46
C LYS A 118 -4.23 -2.76 12.34
N THR A 119 -4.69 -1.66 11.75
CA THR A 119 -5.47 -0.60 12.44
C THR A 119 -6.93 -1.05 12.70
N GLY A 120 -7.35 -2.16 12.11
CA GLY A 120 -8.69 -2.73 12.22
C GLY A 120 -9.69 -2.13 11.24
N PHE A 121 -9.25 -1.74 10.04
CA PHE A 121 -10.16 -1.68 8.89
C PHE A 121 -10.55 -3.11 8.49
N PRO A 122 -11.82 -3.40 8.20
CA PRO A 122 -12.23 -4.75 7.83
C PRO A 122 -11.74 -5.09 6.42
N GLU A 123 -11.36 -6.35 6.19
CA GLU A 123 -10.76 -6.81 4.93
C GLU A 123 -11.68 -6.57 3.71
N ASN A 124 -12.99 -6.68 3.88
CA ASN A 124 -13.97 -6.38 2.83
C ASN A 124 -14.13 -4.88 2.51
N LYS A 125 -13.37 -3.99 3.16
CA LYS A 125 -13.29 -2.55 2.89
C LYS A 125 -11.90 -2.06 2.53
N VAL A 126 -10.95 -2.99 2.32
CA VAL A 126 -9.59 -2.68 1.90
C VAL A 126 -9.26 -3.45 0.63
N ALA A 127 -8.77 -2.74 -0.38
CA ALA A 127 -8.25 -3.29 -1.62
C ALA A 127 -6.74 -3.08 -1.69
N GLU A 128 -6.00 -4.17 -1.46
CA GLU A 128 -4.54 -4.23 -1.58
C GLU A 128 -4.19 -4.57 -3.03
N PHE A 129 -3.97 -3.54 -3.85
CA PHE A 129 -3.88 -3.68 -5.31
C PHE A 129 -2.68 -4.53 -5.79
N HIS A 130 -1.56 -4.48 -5.06
CA HIS A 130 -0.36 -5.25 -5.36
C HIS A 130 -0.23 -6.53 -4.52
N GLY A 131 -1.33 -7.00 -3.93
CA GLY A 131 -1.29 -8.09 -2.96
C GLY A 131 -0.70 -7.65 -1.62
N THR A 132 -0.18 -8.58 -0.84
CA THR A 132 0.27 -8.31 0.53
C THR A 132 1.38 -9.27 0.95
N ILE A 133 2.32 -8.80 1.77
CA ILE A 133 3.42 -9.65 2.25
C ILE A 133 2.96 -10.71 3.27
N HIS A 134 1.77 -10.52 3.83
CA HIS A 134 1.23 -11.37 4.90
C HIS A 134 0.58 -12.65 4.40
N TYR A 135 0.62 -12.91 3.09
CA TYR A 135 0.11 -14.12 2.47
C TYR A 135 1.17 -14.71 1.53
N LEU A 136 1.06 -16.03 1.34
CA LEU A 136 1.89 -16.86 0.51
C LEU A 136 1.08 -17.44 -0.64
N GLN A 137 1.80 -17.80 -1.71
CA GLN A 137 1.33 -18.64 -2.79
C GLN A 137 2.42 -19.65 -3.17
N CYS A 138 2.07 -20.68 -3.94
CA CYS A 138 3.06 -21.56 -4.55
C CYS A 138 3.95 -20.76 -5.53
N LEU A 139 5.23 -21.13 -5.66
CA LEU A 139 6.08 -20.59 -6.73
C LEU A 139 5.64 -21.12 -8.11
N GLU A 140 5.34 -22.42 -8.19
CA GLU A 140 4.98 -23.13 -9.44
C GLU A 140 3.45 -23.29 -9.54
N THR A 141 2.71 -22.17 -9.49
CA THR A 141 1.23 -22.15 -9.43
C THR A 141 0.58 -22.98 -10.54
N TYR A 142 1.05 -22.83 -11.78
CA TYR A 142 0.57 -23.55 -12.96
C TYR A 142 0.76 -25.08 -12.92
N LYS A 143 1.64 -25.60 -12.05
CA LYS A 143 1.88 -27.04 -11.86
C LYS A 143 1.28 -27.58 -10.56
N CYS A 144 0.71 -26.73 -9.72
CA CYS A 144 0.35 -27.09 -8.35
C CYS A 144 -1.05 -26.61 -7.96
N SER A 145 -1.20 -25.34 -7.62
CA SER A 145 -2.41 -24.81 -6.99
C SER A 145 -2.40 -23.27 -7.04
N LEU A 146 -3.60 -22.71 -7.09
CA LEU A 146 -3.89 -21.28 -6.97
C LEU A 146 -4.24 -20.87 -5.54
N ASP A 147 -3.95 -21.72 -4.54
CA ASP A 147 -4.23 -21.38 -3.16
C ASP A 147 -3.39 -20.18 -2.71
N ILE A 148 -4.04 -19.30 -1.96
CA ILE A 148 -3.41 -18.22 -1.20
C ILE A 148 -3.61 -18.54 0.29
N TRP A 149 -2.57 -18.42 1.12
CA TRP A 149 -2.68 -18.72 2.55
C TRP A 149 -1.85 -17.75 3.40
N PRO A 150 -2.21 -17.53 4.68
CA PRO A 150 -1.47 -16.61 5.53
C PRO A 150 0.00 -17.00 5.71
N MET A 151 0.87 -16.00 5.82
CA MET A 151 2.26 -16.14 6.24
C MET A 151 2.33 -16.20 7.77
N ASP A 152 2.41 -17.41 8.30
CA ASP A 152 2.37 -17.71 9.74
C ASP A 152 3.75 -17.89 10.37
N GLN A 153 4.80 -18.04 9.56
CA GLN A 153 6.16 -18.29 10.03
C GLN A 153 7.10 -17.11 9.77
N PRO A 154 7.96 -16.72 10.73
CA PRO A 154 9.02 -15.75 10.47
C PRO A 154 10.08 -16.35 9.52
N ILE A 155 10.74 -15.49 8.74
CA ILE A 155 11.90 -15.86 7.93
C ILE A 155 13.16 -15.47 8.68
N GLU A 156 13.98 -16.42 9.09
CA GLU A 156 15.31 -16.10 9.59
C GLU A 156 16.21 -15.70 8.41
N TYR A 157 17.01 -14.65 8.58
CA TYR A 157 17.92 -14.15 7.56
C TYR A 157 19.11 -13.45 8.19
N ASP A 158 20.23 -13.44 7.47
CA ASP A 158 21.38 -12.62 7.83
C ASP A 158 21.17 -11.18 7.34
N PRO A 159 21.13 -10.17 8.24
CA PRO A 159 20.90 -8.77 7.86
C PRO A 159 22.07 -8.13 7.10
N VAL A 160 23.26 -8.74 7.10
CA VAL A 160 24.42 -8.24 6.36
C VAL A 160 24.39 -8.71 4.90
N THR A 161 24.04 -9.98 4.67
CA THR A 161 24.04 -10.60 3.33
C THR A 161 22.67 -10.64 2.68
N PHE A 162 21.59 -10.44 3.44
CA PHE A 162 20.21 -10.58 3.00
C PHE A 162 19.93 -11.97 2.42
N ARG A 163 20.54 -13.00 3.00
CA ARG A 163 20.23 -14.40 2.68
C ARG A 163 19.39 -15.00 3.79
N ALA A 164 18.28 -15.61 3.42
CA ALA A 164 17.46 -16.39 4.32
C ALA A 164 18.17 -17.68 4.74
N ILE A 165 17.92 -18.07 5.99
CA ILE A 165 18.39 -19.31 6.59
C ILE A 165 17.31 -20.36 6.38
N GLU A 166 17.73 -21.58 6.01
CA GLU A 166 16.82 -22.71 5.84
C GLU A 166 16.16 -23.11 7.19
N PRO A 167 14.92 -23.62 7.19
CA PRO A 167 14.11 -23.96 6.02
C PRO A 167 13.42 -22.76 5.38
N LEU A 168 13.46 -22.67 4.05
CA LEU A 168 12.64 -21.70 3.30
C LEU A 168 11.15 -22.08 3.29
N PRO A 169 10.23 -21.11 3.16
CA PRO A 169 8.80 -21.37 3.08
C PRO A 169 8.44 -22.34 1.97
N LYS A 170 7.60 -23.32 2.31
CA LYS A 170 7.14 -24.36 1.39
C LYS A 170 5.65 -24.22 1.09
N CYS A 171 5.28 -24.64 -0.10
CA CYS A 171 3.90 -24.76 -0.52
C CYS A 171 3.23 -25.88 0.28
N LYS A 172 2.10 -25.58 0.91
CA LYS A 172 1.29 -26.54 1.67
C LYS A 172 0.73 -27.70 0.84
N ASN A 173 0.69 -27.55 -0.50
CA ASN A 173 0.08 -28.52 -1.42
C ASN A 173 1.11 -29.47 -2.06
N CYS A 174 2.24 -28.95 -2.57
CA CYS A 174 3.25 -29.77 -3.26
C CYS A 174 4.61 -29.89 -2.53
N GLY A 175 4.80 -29.19 -1.40
CA GLY A 175 6.07 -29.16 -0.66
C GLY A 175 7.21 -28.39 -1.35
N GLY A 176 7.01 -27.90 -2.59
CA GLY A 176 7.94 -27.03 -3.30
C GLY A 176 8.05 -25.63 -2.68
N LEU A 177 8.87 -24.74 -3.24
CA LEU A 177 9.07 -23.40 -2.69
C LEU A 177 7.76 -22.56 -2.74
N ALA A 178 7.46 -21.86 -1.65
CA ALA A 178 6.45 -20.82 -1.63
C ALA A 178 7.10 -19.44 -1.82
N ARG A 179 6.28 -18.45 -2.17
CA ARG A 179 6.68 -17.05 -2.29
C ARG A 179 5.58 -16.15 -1.74
N PRO A 180 5.86 -14.88 -1.37
CA PRO A 180 4.83 -13.93 -0.98
C PRO A 180 3.80 -13.72 -2.11
N ASN A 181 2.53 -13.58 -1.74
CA ASN A 181 1.44 -13.22 -2.63
C ASN A 181 1.43 -11.70 -2.87
N ILE A 182 2.48 -11.24 -3.54
CA ILE A 182 2.69 -9.87 -3.97
C ILE A 182 2.84 -9.87 -5.49
N ASN A 183 2.17 -8.93 -6.15
CA ASN A 183 2.38 -8.65 -7.56
C ASN A 183 3.76 -7.98 -7.75
N MET A 184 4.74 -8.80 -8.08
CA MET A 184 6.12 -8.35 -8.30
C MET A 184 6.31 -7.75 -9.70
N PHE A 185 7.44 -7.11 -9.95
CA PHE A 185 7.71 -6.57 -11.29
C PHE A 185 7.90 -7.71 -12.29
N GLY A 186 7.13 -7.68 -13.39
CA GLY A 186 7.16 -8.70 -14.44
C GLY A 186 6.52 -10.03 -14.06
N ASP A 187 5.63 -10.03 -13.05
CA ASP A 187 5.12 -11.26 -12.45
C ASP A 187 3.88 -11.84 -13.14
N ILE A 188 4.12 -12.76 -14.05
CA ILE A 188 3.06 -13.52 -14.74
C ILE A 188 2.46 -14.65 -13.89
N GLY A 189 3.09 -14.99 -12.75
CA GLY A 189 2.71 -16.11 -11.89
C GLY A 189 1.94 -15.71 -10.64
N TRP A 190 1.63 -14.42 -10.47
CA TRP A 190 0.89 -13.92 -9.32
C TRP A 190 -0.55 -14.45 -9.31
N VAL A 191 -0.96 -15.04 -8.20
CA VAL A 191 -2.37 -15.42 -7.99
C VAL A 191 -3.12 -14.21 -7.45
N SER A 192 -3.94 -13.58 -8.29
CA SER A 192 -4.59 -12.31 -7.94
C SER A 192 -5.92 -12.49 -7.19
N ASP A 193 -6.47 -13.70 -7.07
CA ASP A 193 -7.85 -13.98 -6.64
C ASP A 193 -8.30 -13.16 -5.41
N ARG A 194 -7.48 -13.11 -4.36
CA ARG A 194 -7.75 -12.30 -3.16
C ARG A 194 -7.86 -10.80 -3.47
N SER A 195 -6.86 -10.23 -4.14
CA SER A 195 -6.87 -8.82 -4.53
C SER A 195 -8.00 -8.51 -5.53
N SER A 196 -8.27 -9.42 -6.47
CA SER A 196 -9.37 -9.31 -7.43
C SER A 196 -10.73 -9.27 -6.75
N GLU A 197 -10.95 -10.09 -5.71
CA GLU A 197 -12.18 -10.08 -4.91
C GLU A 197 -12.33 -8.76 -4.13
N GLN A 198 -11.24 -8.27 -3.51
CA GLN A 198 -11.26 -6.97 -2.84
C GLN A 198 -11.58 -5.82 -3.80
N ILE A 199 -10.98 -5.81 -5.00
CA ILE A 199 -11.26 -4.82 -6.05
C ILE A 199 -12.70 -4.93 -6.55
N LYS A 200 -13.24 -6.15 -6.66
CA LYS A 200 -14.67 -6.35 -7.00
C LYS A 200 -15.59 -5.75 -5.94
N ASN A 201 -15.28 -5.95 -4.66
CA ASN A 201 -16.05 -5.36 -3.55
C ASN A 201 -15.99 -3.82 -3.57
N LEU A 202 -14.82 -3.27 -3.87
CA LEU A 202 -14.60 -1.84 -4.08
C LEU A 202 -15.47 -1.29 -5.21
N GLU A 203 -15.37 -1.88 -6.40
CA GLU A 203 -16.11 -1.41 -7.58
C GLU A 203 -17.62 -1.56 -7.39
N ASN A 204 -18.09 -2.66 -6.77
CA ASN A 204 -19.50 -2.80 -6.39
C ASN A 204 -19.95 -1.67 -5.47
N THR A 205 -19.19 -1.36 -4.42
CA THR A 205 -19.52 -0.27 -3.47
C THR A 205 -19.55 1.09 -4.17
N VAL A 206 -18.61 1.36 -5.08
CA VAL A 206 -18.57 2.59 -5.88
C VAL A 206 -19.82 2.69 -6.79
N ASN A 207 -20.31 1.57 -7.33
CA ASN A 207 -21.44 1.52 -8.24
C ASN A 207 -22.82 1.54 -7.54
N GLU A 208 -22.90 1.31 -6.24
CA GLU A 208 -24.15 1.08 -5.50
C GLU A 208 -25.12 2.29 -5.43
N SER A 209 -24.69 3.52 -5.74
CA SER A 209 -25.55 4.74 -5.84
C SER A 209 -24.73 5.96 -6.29
N LYS A 210 -25.37 7.09 -6.66
CA LYS A 210 -24.69 8.38 -6.86
C LYS A 210 -24.29 8.99 -5.51
N TRP A 211 -23.10 8.70 -5.04
CA TRP A 211 -22.54 9.27 -3.82
C TRP A 211 -22.01 10.69 -4.05
N LYS A 212 -22.09 11.56 -3.04
CA LYS A 212 -21.23 12.75 -2.97
C LYS A 212 -19.87 12.26 -2.47
N MET A 213 -19.00 11.92 -3.42
CA MET A 213 -17.72 11.30 -3.17
C MET A 213 -16.60 12.34 -2.97
N ALA A 214 -15.78 12.10 -1.95
CA ALA A 214 -14.45 12.71 -1.81
C ALA A 214 -13.38 11.63 -2.00
N VAL A 215 -12.35 11.92 -2.79
CA VAL A 215 -11.18 11.04 -2.95
C VAL A 215 -10.02 11.67 -2.18
N LEU A 216 -9.50 10.93 -1.21
CA LEU A 216 -8.38 11.34 -0.37
C LEU A 216 -7.14 10.51 -0.76
N GLU A 217 -6.25 11.11 -1.54
CA GLU A 217 -4.99 10.52 -1.99
C GLU A 217 -3.86 10.87 -1.02
N ILE A 218 -3.25 9.87 -0.39
CA ILE A 218 -2.24 10.06 0.66
C ILE A 218 -0.94 9.36 0.29
N GLY A 219 0.15 10.13 0.21
CA GLY A 219 1.49 9.57 0.08
C GLY A 219 1.72 8.76 -1.21
N ALA A 220 0.91 8.98 -2.25
CA ALA A 220 1.08 8.38 -3.56
C ALA A 220 2.14 9.16 -4.36
N GLY A 221 3.34 8.56 -4.50
CA GLY A 221 4.42 9.09 -5.31
C GLY A 221 4.39 8.60 -6.77
N GLU A 222 5.35 9.05 -7.56
CA GLU A 222 5.44 8.72 -8.99
C GLU A 222 6.23 7.42 -9.28
N ALA A 223 6.97 6.89 -8.29
CA ALA A 223 7.78 5.68 -8.45
C ALA A 223 6.94 4.41 -8.71
N LEU A 224 5.75 4.31 -8.10
CA LEU A 224 4.75 3.27 -8.36
C LEU A 224 3.43 3.94 -8.72
N TYR A 225 3.32 4.35 -9.97
CA TYR A 225 2.25 5.18 -10.52
C TYR A 225 0.91 4.42 -10.72
N THR A 226 0.37 3.87 -9.63
CA THR A 226 -0.86 3.04 -9.65
C THR A 226 -2.03 3.68 -8.91
N VAL A 227 -1.76 4.34 -7.78
CA VAL A 227 -2.78 5.05 -7.00
C VAL A 227 -3.31 6.28 -7.73
N ARG A 228 -2.41 7.07 -8.33
CA ARG A 228 -2.76 8.33 -8.98
C ARG A 228 -3.71 8.15 -10.18
N PRO A 229 -3.45 7.24 -11.15
CA PRO A 229 -4.40 6.97 -12.23
C PRO A 229 -5.77 6.50 -11.75
N TYR A 230 -5.82 5.68 -10.69
CA TYR A 230 -7.07 5.21 -10.10
C TYR A 230 -7.90 6.39 -9.54
N CYS A 231 -7.26 7.30 -8.81
CA CYS A 231 -7.91 8.50 -8.27
C CYS A 231 -8.48 9.37 -9.38
N GLN A 232 -7.71 9.62 -10.44
CA GLN A 232 -8.16 10.43 -11.59
C GLN A 232 -9.33 9.81 -12.32
N ARG A 233 -9.31 8.49 -12.51
CA ARG A 233 -10.45 7.77 -13.09
C ARG A 233 -11.72 7.96 -12.26
N LEU A 234 -11.62 7.83 -10.94
CA LEU A 234 -12.76 8.03 -10.05
C LEU A 234 -13.27 9.48 -10.06
N VAL A 235 -12.38 10.47 -9.99
CA VAL A 235 -12.73 11.90 -10.04
C VAL A 235 -13.48 12.24 -11.31
N ASN A 236 -12.98 11.79 -12.47
CA ASN A 236 -13.62 12.05 -13.76
C ASN A 236 -14.98 11.36 -13.90
N ARG A 237 -15.07 10.12 -13.42
CA ARG A 237 -16.26 9.28 -13.57
C ARG A 237 -17.38 9.68 -12.60
N GLU A 238 -17.05 9.93 -11.34
CA GLU A 238 -18.01 10.16 -10.26
C GLU A 238 -18.19 11.65 -9.93
N LYS A 239 -17.49 12.55 -10.65
CA LYS A 239 -17.43 14.00 -10.35
C LYS A 239 -17.04 14.26 -8.88
N ALA A 240 -16.14 13.43 -8.35
CA ALA A 240 -15.66 13.51 -6.98
C ALA A 240 -14.68 14.69 -6.80
N THR A 241 -14.53 15.18 -5.58
CA THR A 241 -13.47 16.16 -5.26
C THR A 241 -12.22 15.43 -4.79
N LEU A 242 -11.06 15.78 -5.38
CA LEU A 242 -9.76 15.21 -5.04
C LEU A 242 -9.06 16.05 -3.98
N ILE A 243 -8.64 15.41 -2.89
CA ILE A 243 -7.75 15.96 -1.87
C ILE A 243 -6.46 15.16 -1.92
N ARG A 244 -5.33 15.85 -2.14
CA ARG A 244 -4.03 15.21 -2.26
C ARG A 244 -3.13 15.64 -1.11
N ILE A 245 -2.66 14.66 -0.33
CA ILE A 245 -1.71 14.84 0.76
C ILE A 245 -0.38 14.22 0.32
N ASN A 246 0.57 15.08 -0.05
CA ASN A 246 1.91 14.64 -0.42
C ASN A 246 2.91 15.80 -0.24
N PRO A 247 4.05 15.61 0.46
CA PRO A 247 5.09 16.63 0.54
C PRO A 247 5.57 17.12 -0.82
N ASP A 248 5.59 16.23 -1.82
CA ASP A 248 6.07 16.53 -3.16
C ASP A 248 4.97 17.14 -4.03
N LYS A 249 5.34 18.19 -4.76
CA LYS A 249 4.49 18.76 -5.81
C LYS A 249 4.41 17.78 -6.98
N PRO A 250 3.23 17.63 -7.62
CA PRO A 250 3.11 16.77 -8.78
C PRO A 250 3.99 17.30 -9.93
N LEU A 251 4.76 16.43 -10.60
CA LEU A 251 5.68 16.86 -11.66
C LEU A 251 4.93 17.18 -12.97
N MET A 252 3.87 16.44 -13.27
CA MET A 252 3.27 16.42 -14.60
C MET A 252 1.77 16.77 -14.66
N ILE A 253 1.02 16.61 -13.57
CA ILE A 253 -0.44 16.75 -13.60
C ILE A 253 -0.89 17.96 -12.79
N LYS A 254 -1.50 18.92 -13.49
CA LYS A 254 -2.28 20.02 -12.91
C LYS A 254 -3.76 19.67 -13.02
N ASP A 255 -4.29 18.94 -12.04
CA ASP A 255 -5.74 18.79 -11.88
C ASP A 255 -6.27 19.76 -10.81
N GLU A 256 -7.60 19.93 -10.74
CA GLU A 256 -8.28 20.77 -9.75
C GLU A 256 -8.31 20.13 -8.35
N ALA A 257 -7.19 19.55 -7.92
CA ALA A 257 -7.06 18.94 -6.61
C ALA A 257 -6.87 20.00 -5.50
N ILE A 258 -7.35 19.68 -4.30
CA ILE A 258 -6.95 20.38 -3.08
C ILE A 258 -5.59 19.80 -2.66
N GLU A 259 -4.51 20.47 -3.02
CA GLU A 259 -3.14 20.05 -2.72
C GLU A 259 -2.71 20.46 -1.29
N ILE A 260 -2.28 19.49 -0.49
CA ILE A 260 -1.75 19.68 0.86
C ILE A 260 -0.32 19.14 0.88
N HIS A 261 0.64 20.05 0.89
CA HIS A 261 2.08 19.75 0.85
C HIS A 261 2.65 19.46 2.23
N MET A 262 2.25 18.32 2.80
CA MET A 262 2.63 17.87 4.14
C MET A 262 2.81 16.36 4.15
N LYS A 263 3.53 15.84 5.16
CA LYS A 263 3.55 14.40 5.44
C LYS A 263 2.17 13.91 5.85
N ALA A 264 1.95 12.61 5.69
CA ALA A 264 0.64 11.98 5.90
C ALA A 264 0.11 12.25 7.31
N LEU A 265 0.88 11.95 8.36
CA LEU A 265 0.46 12.15 9.73
C LEU A 265 0.16 13.63 10.05
N ASP A 266 1.04 14.53 9.63
CA ASP A 266 0.91 15.96 9.91
C ASP A 266 -0.35 16.55 9.28
N ALA A 267 -0.63 16.20 8.01
CA ALA A 267 -1.83 16.66 7.31
C ALA A 267 -3.11 16.13 7.94
N LEU A 268 -3.14 14.83 8.28
CA LEU A 268 -4.31 14.21 8.89
C LEU A 268 -4.60 14.82 10.27
N LYS A 269 -3.57 15.07 11.08
CA LYS A 269 -3.69 15.80 12.36
C LYS A 269 -4.19 17.23 12.16
N ALA A 270 -3.64 17.93 11.17
CA ALA A 270 -4.03 19.30 10.85
C ALA A 270 -5.52 19.39 10.53
N ILE A 271 -5.99 18.54 9.61
CA ILE A 271 -7.39 18.47 9.21
C ILE A 271 -8.28 18.05 10.39
N ASP A 272 -7.88 17.03 11.16
CA ASP A 272 -8.70 16.53 12.27
C ASP A 272 -8.86 17.58 13.39
N SER A 273 -7.82 18.36 13.67
CA SER A 273 -7.84 19.42 14.69
C SER A 273 -8.88 20.51 14.41
N ILE A 274 -9.25 20.70 13.13
CA ILE A 274 -10.22 21.70 12.70
C ILE A 274 -11.58 21.08 12.32
N MET A 275 -11.80 19.77 12.50
CA MET A 275 -13.07 19.13 12.11
C MET A 275 -14.28 19.60 12.91
N ASN A 276 -14.04 19.89 14.19
CA ASN A 276 -15.07 20.30 15.16
C ASN A 276 -15.18 21.82 15.34
N THR A 277 -14.34 22.60 14.65
CA THR A 277 -14.53 24.05 14.53
C THR A 277 -15.55 24.38 13.44
#